data_AF-A0A937XDI5-F1
#
_entry.id   AF-A0A937XDI5-F1
#
_cell.length_a   1.000
_cell.length_b   1.000
_cell.length_c   1.000
_cell.angle_alpha   90.00
_cell.angle_beta   90.00
_cell.angle_gamma   90.00
#
_symmetry.space_group_name_H-M   'P 1'
#
loop_
_entity.id
_entity.type
_entity.pdbx_description
1 polymer ?
#
loop_
_entity_poly.entity_id
_entity_poly.type
_entity_poly.pdbx_seq_one_letter_code
_entity_poly.pdbx_strand_id
1 'polypeptide(L)'
;IKVGDVLLAQGDRAGALKAYRGTQAILERLAAADPSNAGWQRDLIVSYWRMADIAEKSGQDDARAWWRKAYEQISSMKRRGILAPADEKYVDALKEKAGG
;
A
#
# COMPACT_ATOMS: atom_id res chain seq x y z
N ILE A 1 9.66 -2.65 -12.55
CA ILE A 1 8.75 -3.83 -12.59
C ILE A 1 9.06 -4.66 -11.34
N LYS A 2 8.11 -4.79 -10.40
CA LYS A 2 8.31 -5.60 -9.18
C LYS A 2 7.97 -7.06 -9.50
N VAL A 3 8.68 -8.03 -8.92
CA VAL A 3 8.43 -9.47 -9.15
C VAL A 3 6.97 -9.86 -8.87
N GLY A 4 6.34 -9.22 -7.88
CA GLY A 4 4.91 -9.41 -7.60
C GLY A 4 3.97 -8.97 -8.74
N ASP A 5 4.32 -7.96 -9.53
CA ASP A 5 3.51 -7.54 -10.69
C ASP A 5 3.55 -8.60 -11.81
N VAL A 6 4.73 -9.19 -12.03
CA VAL A 6 4.94 -10.22 -13.05
C VAL A 6 4.20 -11.50 -12.67
N LEU A 7 4.30 -11.93 -11.41
CA LEU A 7 3.60 -13.12 -10.91
C LEU A 7 2.07 -12.95 -10.94
N LEU A 8 1.59 -11.74 -10.64
CA LEU A 8 0.17 -11.42 -10.76
C LEU A 8 -0.31 -11.50 -12.21
N ALA A 9 0.46 -10.97 -13.16
CA ALA A 9 0.16 -11.06 -14.59
C ALA A 9 0.20 -12.51 -15.12
N GLN A 10 1.00 -13.38 -14.50
CA GLN A 10 1.06 -14.82 -14.80
C GLN A 10 -0.03 -15.65 -14.10
N GLY A 11 -0.87 -15.02 -13.27
CA GLY A 11 -1.93 -15.70 -12.52
C GLY A 11 -1.47 -16.42 -11.24
N ASP A 12 -0.16 -16.40 -10.94
CA ASP A 12 0.40 -16.93 -9.69
C ASP A 12 0.18 -15.93 -8.54
N ARG A 13 -1.05 -15.93 -8.04
CA ARG A 13 -1.49 -15.05 -6.95
C ARG A 13 -0.76 -15.35 -5.64
N ALA A 14 -0.45 -16.62 -5.36
CA ALA A 14 0.24 -17.02 -4.14
C ALA A 14 1.72 -16.58 -4.16
N GLY A 15 2.40 -16.76 -5.30
CA GLY A 15 3.75 -16.26 -5.51
C GLY A 15 3.81 -14.73 -5.47
N ALA A 16 2.84 -14.05 -6.10
CA ALA A 16 2.72 -12.59 -6.04
C ALA A 16 2.60 -12.11 -4.60
N LEU A 17 1.70 -12.71 -3.80
CA LEU A 17 1.49 -12.36 -2.39
C LEU A 17 2.77 -12.53 -1.56
N LYS A 18 3.52 -13.62 -1.77
CA LYS A 18 4.82 -13.85 -1.10
C LYS A 18 5.86 -12.79 -1.47
N ALA A 19 5.98 -12.47 -2.75
CA ALA A 19 6.90 -11.44 -3.23
C ALA A 19 6.53 -10.05 -2.69
N TYR A 20 5.23 -9.74 -2.61
CA TYR A 20 4.74 -8.49 -2.04
C TYR A 20 4.97 -8.40 -0.54
N ARG A 21 4.71 -9.46 0.23
CA ARG A 21 4.97 -9.48 1.67
C ARG A 21 6.45 -9.22 2.00
N GLY A 22 7.38 -9.81 1.25
CA GLY A 22 8.82 -9.54 1.41
C GLY A 22 9.20 -8.09 1.10
N THR A 23 8.63 -7.54 0.01
CA THR A 23 8.85 -6.14 -0.38
C THR A 23 8.23 -5.16 0.63
N GLN A 24 7.06 -5.49 1.18
CA GLN A 24 6.35 -4.67 2.16
C GLN A 24 7.17 -4.51 3.44
N ALA A 25 7.72 -5.59 4.00
CA ALA A 25 8.53 -5.50 5.22
C ALA A 25 9.77 -4.59 5.04
N ILE A 26 10.35 -4.56 3.83
CA ILE A 26 11.45 -3.65 3.50
C ILE A 26 10.95 -2.21 3.44
N LEU A 27 9.82 -1.96 2.76
CA LEU A 27 9.22 -0.63 2.65
C LEU A 27 8.77 -0.08 4.01
N GLU A 28 8.23 -0.91 4.89
CA GLU A 28 7.88 -0.53 6.27
C GLU A 28 9.12 -0.07 7.03
N ARG A 29 10.23 -0.82 6.94
CA ARG A 29 11.50 -0.44 7.57
C ARG A 29 12.07 0.85 7.00
N LEU A 30 12.04 1.03 5.68
CA LEU A 30 12.51 2.25 5.03
C LEU A 30 11.68 3.47 5.44
N ALA A 31 10.35 3.37 5.35
CA ALA A 31 9.44 4.43 5.73
C ALA A 31 9.51 4.78 7.23
N ALA A 32 9.82 3.80 8.09
CA ALA A 32 10.05 4.02 9.52
C ALA A 32 11.43 4.67 9.79
N ALA A 33 12.46 4.30 9.03
CA ALA A 33 13.81 4.82 9.19
C ALA A 33 13.92 6.30 8.79
N ASP A 34 13.23 6.71 7.73
CA ASP A 34 13.09 8.12 7.37
C ASP A 34 11.62 8.45 7.12
N PRO A 35 10.89 8.90 8.16
CA PRO A 35 9.52 9.32 8.00
C PRO A 35 9.39 10.47 7.00
N SER A 36 10.37 11.38 6.91
CA SER A 36 10.28 12.62 6.11
C SER A 36 10.39 12.37 4.61
N ASN A 37 10.91 11.21 4.21
CA ASN A 37 11.01 10.80 2.83
C ASN A 37 9.63 10.48 2.22
N ALA A 38 9.04 11.47 1.56
CA ALA A 38 7.74 11.33 0.89
C ALA A 38 7.72 10.24 -0.19
N GLY A 39 8.86 9.88 -0.79
CA GLY A 39 8.96 8.79 -1.76
C GLY A 39 8.72 7.43 -1.09
N TRP A 40 9.45 7.14 -0.01
CA TRP A 40 9.30 5.87 0.72
C TRP A 40 7.92 5.71 1.35
N GLN A 41 7.34 6.80 1.83
CA GLN A 41 6.00 6.82 2.39
C GLN A 41 4.94 6.49 1.32
N ARG A 42 5.10 7.03 0.10
CA ARG A 42 4.25 6.67 -1.06
C ARG A 42 4.42 5.22 -1.48
N ASP A 43 5.65 4.74 -1.58
CA ASP A 43 5.91 3.35 -1.95
C ASP A 43 5.24 2.37 -0.99
N LEU A 44 5.22 2.70 0.31
CA LEU A 44 4.51 1.93 1.31
C LEU A 44 2.98 1.96 1.10
N ILE A 45 2.39 3.12 0.80
CA ILE A 45 0.96 3.24 0.45
C ILE A 45 0.62 2.37 -0.77
N VAL A 46 1.43 2.44 -1.83
CA VAL A 46 1.23 1.63 -3.05
C VAL A 46 1.33 0.13 -2.74
N SER A 47 2.23 -0.27 -1.83
CA SER A 47 2.33 -1.66 -1.38
C SER A 47 1.04 -2.12 -0.69
N TYR A 48 0.50 -1.33 0.23
CA TYR A 48 -0.76 -1.66 0.91
C TYR A 48 -1.94 -1.72 -0.06
N TRP A 49 -2.03 -0.77 -1.01
CA TRP A 49 -3.06 -0.79 -2.05
C TRP A 49 -3.04 -2.09 -2.84
N ARG A 50 -1.86 -2.52 -3.30
CA ARG A 50 -1.71 -3.77 -4.07
C ARG A 50 -2.10 -5.00 -3.26
N MET A 51 -1.72 -5.05 -1.98
CA MET A 51 -2.13 -6.14 -1.09
C MET A 51 -3.65 -6.18 -0.92
N ALA A 52 -4.29 -5.02 -0.79
CA ALA A 52 -5.75 -4.92 -0.71
C ALA A 52 -6.44 -5.38 -2.01
N ASP A 53 -5.96 -4.93 -3.18
CA ASP A 53 -6.49 -5.34 -4.49
C ASP A 53 -6.34 -6.85 -4.74
N ILE A 54 -5.20 -7.43 -4.34
CA ILE A 54 -4.99 -8.89 -4.42
C ILE A 54 -5.96 -9.61 -3.49
N ALA A 55 -6.14 -9.13 -2.26
CA ALA A 55 -7.05 -9.72 -1.28
C ALA A 55 -8.52 -9.64 -1.73
N GLU A 56 -8.96 -8.51 -2.31
CA GLU A 56 -10.30 -8.37 -2.90
C GLU A 56 -10.54 -9.39 -4.02
N LYS A 57 -9.53 -9.63 -4.87
CA LYS A 57 -9.64 -10.53 -6.03
C LYS A 57 -9.50 -12.01 -5.69
N SER A 58 -8.78 -12.35 -4.62
CA SER A 58 -8.50 -13.74 -4.23
C SER A 58 -9.43 -14.25 -3.13
N GLY A 59 -10.08 -13.36 -2.38
CA GLY A 59 -10.81 -13.70 -1.16
C GLY A 59 -9.91 -14.22 -0.03
N GLN A 60 -8.59 -14.08 -0.17
CA GLN A 60 -7.58 -14.48 0.82
C GLN A 60 -7.01 -13.21 1.47
N ASP A 61 -6.85 -13.21 2.79
CA ASP A 61 -6.52 -12.06 3.64
C ASP A 61 -7.64 -11.00 3.76
N ASP A 62 -7.52 -10.13 4.76
CA ASP A 62 -8.48 -9.04 4.99
C ASP A 62 -8.09 -7.80 4.17
N ALA A 63 -8.75 -7.61 3.02
CA ALA A 63 -8.57 -6.44 2.18
C ALA A 63 -8.82 -5.11 2.93
N ARG A 64 -9.79 -5.07 3.85
CA ARG A 64 -10.07 -3.86 4.63
C ARG A 64 -8.93 -3.50 5.56
N ALA A 65 -8.27 -4.49 6.16
CA ALA A 65 -7.09 -4.24 6.98
C ALA A 65 -5.98 -3.54 6.17
N TRP A 66 -5.78 -3.95 4.91
CA TRP A 66 -4.82 -3.31 4.01
C TRP A 66 -5.24 -1.91 3.58
N TRP A 67 -6.52 -1.69 3.25
CA TRP A 67 -7.05 -0.36 2.95
C TRP A 67 -6.90 0.60 4.12
N ARG A 68 -7.18 0.14 5.34
CA ARG A 68 -7.00 0.96 6.55
C ARG A 68 -5.55 1.39 6.75
N LYS A 69 -4.59 0.48 6.56
CA LYS A 69 -3.15 0.83 6.64
C LYS A 69 -2.75 1.88 5.59
N ALA A 70 -3.23 1.74 4.35
CA ALA A 70 -2.99 2.74 3.32
C ALA A 70 -3.58 4.11 3.70
N TYR A 71 -4.81 4.13 4.21
CA TYR A 71 -5.50 5.34 4.67
C TYR A 71 -4.78 6.02 5.86
N GLU A 72 -4.34 5.25 6.84
CA GLU A 72 -3.58 5.75 7.99
C GLU A 72 -2.26 6.39 7.54
N GLN A 73 -1.56 5.74 6.61
CA GLN A 73 -0.29 6.22 6.08
C GLN A 73 -0.46 7.53 5.31
N ILE A 74 -1.41 7.61 4.36
CA ILE A 74 -1.64 8.82 3.58
C ILE A 74 -2.13 9.99 4.46
N SER A 75 -2.95 9.69 5.48
CA SER A 75 -3.40 10.67 6.47
C SER A 75 -2.23 11.18 7.33
N SER A 76 -1.30 10.30 7.69
CA SER A 76 -0.07 10.66 8.39
C SER A 76 0.79 11.59 7.52
N MET A 77 0.97 11.26 6.24
CA MET A 77 1.69 12.12 5.29
C MET A 77 1.05 13.52 5.19
N LYS A 78 -0.29 13.61 5.11
CA LYS A 78 -1.03 14.87 5.06
C LYS A 78 -0.79 15.70 6.32
N ARG A 79 -0.96 15.11 7.52
CA ARG A 79 -0.71 15.80 8.79
C ARG A 79 0.72 16.30 8.94
N ARG A 80 1.68 15.59 8.35
CA ARG A 80 3.11 15.92 8.38
C ARG A 80 3.54 16.89 7.28
N GLY A 81 2.63 17.31 6.41
CA GLY A 81 2.92 18.25 5.32
C GLY A 81 3.82 17.69 4.21
N ILE A 82 3.97 16.37 4.12
CA ILE A 82 4.83 15.70 3.12
C ILE A 82 4.03 15.06 1.97
N LEU A 83 2.69 15.08 2.06
CA LEU A 83 1.82 14.64 0.98
C LEU A 83 1.81 15.71 -0.13
N ALA A 84 2.03 15.31 -1.39
CA ALA A 84 1.89 16.28 -2.48
C ALA A 84 0.41 16.61 -2.71
N PRO A 85 0.09 17.85 -3.14
CA PRO A 85 -1.28 18.24 -3.46
C PRO A 85 -1.98 17.31 -4.46
N ALA A 86 -1.23 16.80 -5.45
CA ALA A 86 -1.76 15.88 -6.47
C ALA A 86 -2.25 14.54 -5.89
N ASP A 87 -1.75 14.16 -4.70
CA ASP A 87 -2.07 12.90 -4.04
C ASP A 87 -3.18 13.04 -2.99
N GLU A 88 -3.63 14.26 -2.69
CA GLU A 88 -4.68 14.48 -1.68
C GLU A 88 -6.00 13.79 -2.03
N LYS A 89 -6.32 13.69 -3.32
CA LYS A 89 -7.50 12.96 -3.82
C LYS A 89 -7.53 11.49 -3.40
N TYR A 90 -6.36 10.89 -3.14
CA TYR A 90 -6.29 9.50 -2.72
C TYR A 90 -6.64 9.32 -1.23
N VAL A 91 -6.67 10.39 -0.44
CA VAL A 91 -7.08 10.32 0.98
C VAL A 91 -8.54 9.90 1.07
N ASP A 92 -9.42 10.55 0.32
CA ASP A 92 -10.86 10.25 0.32
C ASP A 92 -11.13 8.87 -0.29
N ALA A 93 -10.47 8.52 -1.40
CA ALA A 93 -10.59 7.20 -2.02
C ALA A 93 -10.18 6.06 -1.06
N LEU A 94 -9.09 6.25 -0.30
CA LEU A 94 -8.64 5.27 0.68
C LEU A 94 -9.54 5.23 1.92
N LYS A 95 -10.15 6.36 2.30
CA LYS A 95 -11.14 6.42 3.39
C LYS A 95 -12.36 5.57 3.07
N GLU A 96 -12.95 5.73 1.89
CA GLU A 96 -14.12 4.95 1.45
C GLU A 96 -13.80 3.44 1.44
N LYS A 97 -12.65 3.06 0.86
CA LYS A 97 -12.19 1.67 0.83
C LYS A 97 -11.90 1.07 2.20
N ALA A 98 -11.45 1.87 3.16
CA ALA A 98 -11.22 1.44 4.54
C ALA A 98 -12.52 1.24 5.35
N GLY A 99 -13.69 1.54 4.77
CA GLY A 99 -14.99 1.45 5.44
C GLY A 99 -15.32 2.71 6.22
N GLY A 100 -14.96 3.88 5.67
CA GLY A 100 -15.12 5.21 6.27
C GLY A 100 -16.52 5.59 6.73
#